data_AF-A0AAN8XR35-F1
#
_entry.id   AF-A0AAN8XR35-F1
#
_cell.length_a   1.000
_cell.length_b   1.000
_cell.length_c   1.000
_cell.angle_alpha   90.00
_cell.angle_beta   90.00
_cell.angle_gamma   90.00
#
_symmetry.space_group_name_H-M   'P 1'
#
loop_
_entity.id
_entity.type
_entity.pdbx_description
1 polymer ?
#
loop_
_entity_poly.entity_id
_entity_poly.type
_entity_poly.pdbx_seq_one_letter_code
_entity_poly.pdbx_strand_id
1 'polypeptide(L)'
;MKAYRLLLLLGIQLSQVSAFCPERCICLSFIDYTLKINCSGSEKTEVPFGISPQVKVLDLSHNEITAYSHSKYLKAVEEIDLSNNKITQVSFGMSMKHLKSIDLSYNSIAQLKKVEIRHLKHLKTLNLSHNSKLHEVSGLRSESLQELNLSHCYISYVDEDFLDEVPNIRFVDLSHNSLRSLKNIRSFSLRRLDASNSEIENISKFDIFNLPELVVLNVSFNPNLKMDFSYENSCWSVKHLDVSNSKMLSLDDMFPFCSLQILNASLNQIEIIEVRTFFNNCELIFVNLSRNRISEIDRQAFLTADKLKVLDLSVNQIQDVLFTLHLKQVTELDLSHNQISTLVGLMLKNVVDLNLSDNRITEIWMNLNENTPKLRYLNLSRNNIKHLGKITSKSVVRIDLSHSGIASIEVTAFENTENLMTVDLVGNKLTSLDFRVFKEVNTLKDLFLSGNPWSCHCQSQEFKEVFHYLVIEIPGVLGDVQDLKCHKTNETWKNSCQDDWRREKEWRKTVYSLTVSLAIAVIVVVIIFICKYKRKPEDGESQVNEGAEENGRRLSNHQHSLESLQITGDIEVLPSRNSTPPPNYEAALLLPKLTEERTESRASTETVPSSSNSESEEPEQSEHSSTE
;
A
#
# COMPACT_ATOMS: atom_id res chain seq x y z
N MET A 1 -65.99 -21.45 -10.50
CA MET A 1 -65.48 -22.19 -9.32
C MET A 1 -64.03 -22.73 -9.42
N LYS A 2 -63.37 -22.89 -10.58
CA LYS A 2 -62.00 -23.48 -10.60
C LYS A 2 -60.86 -22.54 -10.16
N ALA A 3 -60.92 -21.23 -10.46
CA ALA A 3 -59.85 -20.28 -10.09
C ALA A 3 -59.64 -20.12 -8.57
N TYR A 4 -60.72 -20.06 -7.79
CA TYR A 4 -60.67 -19.78 -6.35
C TYR A 4 -59.98 -20.88 -5.53
N ARG A 5 -59.96 -22.13 -6.02
CA ARG A 5 -59.22 -23.23 -5.36
C ARG A 5 -57.71 -23.18 -5.64
N LEU A 6 -57.27 -22.57 -6.74
CA LEU A 6 -55.84 -22.47 -7.06
C LEU A 6 -55.15 -21.39 -6.20
N LEU A 7 -55.83 -20.27 -5.98
CA LEU A 7 -55.37 -19.21 -5.06
C LEU A 7 -55.30 -19.71 -3.59
N LEU A 8 -56.23 -20.57 -3.17
CA LEU A 8 -56.14 -21.21 -1.85
C LEU A 8 -54.95 -22.18 -1.72
N LEU A 9 -54.60 -22.93 -2.78
CA LEU A 9 -53.44 -23.82 -2.77
C LEU A 9 -52.10 -23.05 -2.78
N LEU A 10 -52.00 -21.97 -3.57
CA LEU A 10 -50.83 -21.09 -3.57
C LEU A 10 -50.70 -20.31 -2.24
N GLY A 11 -51.82 -19.85 -1.67
CA GLY A 11 -51.84 -19.15 -0.38
C GLY A 11 -51.43 -20.02 0.83
N ILE A 12 -51.55 -21.35 0.73
CA ILE A 12 -51.16 -22.26 1.82
C ILE A 12 -49.65 -22.52 1.87
N GLN A 13 -48.93 -22.51 0.74
CA GLN A 13 -47.48 -22.81 0.74
C GLN A 13 -46.60 -21.73 1.38
N LEU A 14 -47.11 -20.52 1.62
CA LEU A 14 -46.39 -19.45 2.32
C LEU A 14 -46.61 -19.45 3.86
N SER A 15 -47.30 -20.44 4.41
CA SER A 15 -47.74 -20.41 5.82
C SER A 15 -46.96 -21.29 6.82
N GLN A 16 -46.18 -22.28 6.36
CA GLN A 16 -45.64 -23.34 7.24
C GLN A 16 -44.23 -23.09 7.85
N VAL A 17 -43.64 -21.92 7.68
CA VAL A 17 -42.35 -21.56 8.35
C VAL A 17 -42.58 -21.13 9.82
N SER A 18 -43.81 -20.78 10.19
CA SER A 18 -44.15 -20.15 11.48
C SER A 18 -44.19 -21.09 12.70
N ALA A 19 -44.12 -22.41 12.52
CA ALA A 19 -44.44 -23.39 13.57
C ALA A 19 -43.26 -23.84 14.46
N PHE A 20 -42.02 -23.48 14.11
CA PHE A 20 -40.79 -23.96 14.77
C PHE A 20 -39.75 -22.86 15.02
N CYS A 21 -40.24 -21.68 15.43
CA CYS A 21 -39.42 -20.60 16.00
C CYS A 21 -39.73 -20.50 17.50
N PRO A 22 -38.74 -20.65 18.41
CA PRO A 22 -38.99 -20.52 19.84
C PRO A 22 -39.39 -19.09 20.25
N GLU A 23 -40.03 -18.95 21.40
CA GLU A 23 -40.32 -17.63 21.96
C GLU A 23 -39.02 -16.83 22.24
N ARG A 24 -39.06 -15.53 21.94
CA ARG A 24 -37.90 -14.62 22.03
C ARG A 24 -36.71 -15.13 21.21
N CYS A 25 -36.96 -15.62 20.00
CA CYS A 25 -35.94 -15.94 19.00
C CYS A 25 -36.33 -15.35 17.64
N ILE A 26 -35.33 -15.09 16.80
CA ILE A 26 -35.47 -14.58 15.43
C ILE A 26 -35.07 -15.72 14.49
N CYS A 27 -36.00 -16.16 13.64
CA CYS A 27 -35.77 -17.23 12.68
C CYS A 27 -35.75 -16.68 11.26
N LEU A 28 -34.61 -16.83 10.58
CA LEU A 28 -34.35 -16.32 9.24
C LEU A 28 -34.15 -17.48 8.27
N SER A 29 -34.90 -17.47 7.16
CA SER A 29 -34.69 -18.37 6.02
C SER A 29 -34.12 -17.55 4.87
N PHE A 30 -32.93 -17.95 4.39
CA PHE A 30 -32.24 -17.28 3.29
C PHE A 30 -32.60 -17.90 1.93
N ILE A 31 -32.17 -17.24 0.84
CA ILE A 31 -32.49 -17.62 -0.55
C ILE A 31 -31.92 -19.01 -0.92
N ASP A 32 -30.86 -19.44 -0.24
CA ASP A 32 -30.26 -20.77 -0.34
C ASP A 32 -30.95 -21.85 0.53
N TYR A 33 -32.11 -21.51 1.09
CA TYR A 33 -32.87 -22.31 2.07
C TYR A 33 -32.11 -22.63 3.37
N THR A 34 -31.02 -21.90 3.69
CA THR A 34 -30.43 -22.01 5.03
C THR A 34 -31.38 -21.41 6.06
N LEU A 35 -31.72 -22.21 7.08
CA LEU A 35 -32.47 -21.77 8.24
C LEU A 35 -31.49 -21.43 9.36
N LYS A 36 -31.42 -20.14 9.71
CA LYS A 36 -30.69 -19.65 10.88
C LYS A 36 -31.67 -19.28 11.98
N ILE A 37 -31.39 -19.69 13.21
CA ILE A 37 -32.18 -19.33 14.39
C ILE A 37 -31.25 -18.63 15.38
N ASN A 38 -31.52 -17.35 15.64
CA ASN A 38 -30.89 -16.56 16.68
C ASN A 38 -31.82 -16.52 17.90
N CYS A 39 -31.28 -16.90 19.05
CA CYS A 39 -31.96 -16.93 20.34
C CYS A 39 -31.14 -16.18 21.41
N SER A 40 -30.19 -15.33 21.00
CA SER A 40 -29.22 -14.67 21.88
C SER A 40 -29.80 -13.49 22.67
N GLY A 41 -29.04 -12.96 23.63
CA GLY A 41 -29.36 -11.72 24.35
C GLY A 41 -30.69 -11.74 25.11
N SER A 42 -31.10 -12.91 25.63
CA SER A 42 -32.50 -13.18 26.01
C SER A 42 -32.68 -13.69 27.45
N GLU A 43 -31.63 -13.65 28.28
CA GLU A 43 -31.63 -14.12 29.68
C GLU A 43 -32.05 -15.60 29.85
N LYS A 44 -31.91 -16.42 28.81
CA LYS A 44 -32.34 -17.83 28.82
C LYS A 44 -31.41 -18.67 29.70
N THR A 45 -31.93 -19.31 30.74
CA THR A 45 -31.18 -20.23 31.63
C THR A 45 -31.07 -21.66 31.09
N GLU A 46 -31.84 -21.99 30.06
CA GLU A 46 -31.86 -23.30 29.39
C GLU A 46 -32.03 -23.17 27.87
N VAL A 47 -31.73 -24.24 27.14
CA VAL A 47 -31.91 -24.30 25.68
C VAL A 47 -33.41 -24.30 25.35
N PRO A 48 -33.93 -23.35 24.56
CA PRO A 48 -35.37 -23.18 24.37
C PRO A 48 -36.00 -24.34 23.58
N PHE A 49 -37.23 -24.69 23.92
CA PHE A 49 -38.03 -25.69 23.21
C PHE A 49 -38.52 -25.18 21.84
N GLY A 50 -38.80 -26.09 20.91
CA GLY A 50 -39.41 -25.76 19.61
C GLY A 50 -38.43 -25.39 18.49
N ILE A 51 -37.11 -25.47 18.71
CA ILE A 51 -36.09 -25.25 17.67
C ILE A 51 -36.32 -26.20 16.49
N SER A 52 -36.39 -25.66 15.26
CA SER A 52 -36.61 -26.45 14.04
C SER A 52 -35.53 -27.52 13.81
N PRO A 53 -35.89 -28.79 13.54
CA PRO A 53 -34.96 -29.86 13.14
C PRO A 53 -34.13 -29.55 11.88
N GLN A 54 -34.57 -28.59 11.06
CA GLN A 54 -33.94 -28.12 9.82
C GLN A 54 -32.97 -26.95 10.03
N VAL A 55 -32.80 -26.44 11.25
CA VAL A 55 -31.83 -25.37 11.54
C VAL A 55 -30.42 -25.81 11.12
N LYS A 56 -29.70 -24.91 10.43
CA LYS A 56 -28.29 -25.09 10.05
C LYS A 56 -27.34 -24.30 10.95
N VAL A 57 -27.72 -23.07 11.31
CA VAL A 57 -26.97 -22.21 12.23
C VAL A 57 -27.86 -21.88 13.42
N LEU A 58 -27.44 -22.25 14.62
CA LEU A 58 -28.16 -22.01 15.86
C LEU A 58 -27.31 -21.14 16.79
N ASP A 59 -27.73 -19.89 16.98
CA ASP A 59 -27.11 -18.96 17.93
C ASP A 59 -27.92 -18.93 19.24
N LEU A 60 -27.24 -19.29 20.33
CA LEU A 60 -27.71 -19.28 21.71
C LEU A 60 -26.80 -18.40 22.60
N SER A 61 -25.96 -17.55 22.01
CA SER A 61 -24.97 -16.72 22.70
C SER A 61 -25.60 -15.69 23.64
N HIS A 62 -24.81 -15.06 24.51
CA HIS A 62 -25.24 -13.96 25.40
C HIS A 62 -26.52 -14.31 26.19
N ASN A 63 -26.50 -15.47 26.85
CA ASN A 63 -27.59 -16.00 27.65
C ASN A 63 -27.05 -16.51 29.01
N GLU A 64 -27.89 -17.20 29.77
CA GLU A 64 -27.60 -17.63 31.14
C GLU A 64 -27.55 -19.17 31.29
N ILE A 65 -27.26 -19.87 30.19
CA ILE A 65 -27.31 -21.34 30.11
C ILE A 65 -26.15 -21.94 30.90
N THR A 66 -26.45 -22.84 31.86
CA THR A 66 -25.43 -23.46 32.73
C THR A 66 -24.89 -24.81 32.23
N ALA A 67 -25.61 -25.46 31.31
CA ALA A 67 -25.19 -26.69 30.64
C ALA A 67 -25.95 -26.86 29.31
N TYR A 68 -25.29 -27.40 28.29
CA TYR A 68 -25.94 -27.81 27.04
C TYR A 68 -26.13 -29.32 27.00
N SER A 69 -27.37 -29.79 26.87
CA SER A 69 -27.66 -31.19 26.53
C SER A 69 -28.84 -31.24 25.57
N HIS A 70 -28.61 -31.72 24.34
CA HIS A 70 -29.64 -31.73 23.31
C HIS A 70 -29.51 -32.96 22.41
N SER A 71 -30.42 -33.93 22.57
CA SER A 71 -30.10 -35.33 22.28
C SER A 71 -30.79 -35.99 21.07
N LYS A 72 -31.84 -35.40 20.48
CA LYS A 72 -32.71 -36.14 19.52
C LYS A 72 -33.18 -35.43 18.24
N TYR A 73 -33.31 -34.10 18.20
CA TYR A 73 -34.08 -33.43 17.14
C TYR A 73 -33.27 -32.59 16.15
N LEU A 74 -32.17 -31.98 16.58
CA LEU A 74 -31.29 -31.23 15.68
C LEU A 74 -30.53 -32.22 14.79
N LYS A 75 -30.85 -32.21 13.49
CA LYS A 75 -30.27 -33.12 12.48
C LYS A 75 -29.49 -32.37 11.41
N ALA A 76 -30.03 -31.24 10.94
CA ALA A 76 -29.42 -30.45 9.87
C ALA A 76 -28.36 -29.44 10.35
N VAL A 77 -28.12 -29.34 11.66
CA VAL A 77 -27.27 -28.30 12.24
C VAL A 77 -25.81 -28.48 11.85
N GLU A 78 -25.20 -27.41 11.36
CA GLU A 78 -23.83 -27.32 10.85
C GLU A 78 -22.96 -26.43 11.75
N GLU A 79 -23.56 -25.43 12.40
CA GLU A 79 -22.89 -24.43 13.25
C GLU A 79 -23.74 -24.14 14.50
N ILE A 80 -23.09 -24.10 15.66
CA ILE A 80 -23.71 -23.74 16.96
C ILE A 80 -22.85 -22.71 17.68
N ASP A 81 -23.45 -21.58 18.06
CA ASP A 81 -22.86 -20.59 18.96
C ASP A 81 -23.53 -20.72 20.34
N LEU A 82 -22.73 -21.00 21.36
CA LEU A 82 -23.07 -21.08 22.77
C LEU A 82 -22.16 -20.16 23.61
N SER A 83 -21.51 -19.19 22.97
CA SER A 83 -20.58 -18.25 23.62
C SER A 83 -21.28 -17.35 24.65
N ASN A 84 -20.51 -16.71 25.53
CA ASN A 84 -21.05 -15.70 26.46
C ASN A 84 -22.23 -16.24 27.30
N ASN A 85 -22.00 -17.37 27.97
CA ASN A 85 -22.99 -18.09 28.79
C ASN A 85 -22.34 -18.56 30.12
N LYS A 86 -23.05 -19.36 30.93
CA LYS A 86 -22.53 -19.92 32.19
C LYS A 86 -22.24 -21.42 32.09
N ILE A 87 -21.97 -21.94 30.89
CA ILE A 87 -21.88 -23.37 30.62
C ILE A 87 -20.70 -23.99 31.36
N THR A 88 -20.96 -25.10 32.04
CA THR A 88 -19.95 -25.91 32.76
C THR A 88 -19.68 -27.26 32.11
N GLN A 89 -20.61 -27.74 31.27
CA GLN A 89 -20.52 -29.01 30.54
C GLN A 89 -21.46 -29.02 29.32
N VAL A 90 -21.07 -29.76 28.28
CA VAL A 90 -21.85 -29.93 27.05
C VAL A 90 -21.90 -31.39 26.59
N SER A 91 -23.08 -31.83 26.16
CA SER A 91 -23.31 -33.16 25.58
C SER A 91 -24.18 -33.05 24.33
N PHE A 92 -23.64 -33.47 23.19
CA PHE A 92 -24.28 -33.38 21.88
C PHE A 92 -25.00 -34.69 21.52
N GLY A 93 -26.11 -34.58 20.80
CA GLY A 93 -26.89 -35.74 20.37
C GLY A 93 -26.25 -36.49 19.20
N MET A 94 -26.31 -37.83 19.23
CA MET A 94 -25.87 -38.72 18.15
C MET A 94 -26.54 -38.47 16.77
N SER A 95 -27.56 -37.61 16.72
CA SER A 95 -28.22 -37.12 15.49
C SER A 95 -27.47 -35.99 14.78
N MET A 96 -26.58 -35.27 15.47
CA MET A 96 -25.98 -33.99 15.04
C MET A 96 -24.80 -34.20 14.08
N LYS A 97 -24.98 -35.09 13.10
CA LYS A 97 -23.91 -35.60 12.22
C LYS A 97 -23.32 -34.56 11.27
N HIS A 98 -24.02 -33.45 11.01
CA HIS A 98 -23.56 -32.40 10.09
C HIS A 98 -22.85 -31.25 10.79
N LEU A 99 -22.69 -31.28 12.12
CA LEU A 99 -22.08 -30.24 12.93
C LEU A 99 -20.58 -30.11 12.61
N LYS A 100 -20.17 -28.91 12.16
CA LYS A 100 -18.81 -28.53 11.74
C LYS A 100 -18.14 -27.58 12.70
N SER A 101 -18.90 -26.66 13.29
CA SER A 101 -18.39 -25.62 14.21
C SER A 101 -19.20 -25.57 15.50
N ILE A 102 -18.48 -25.41 16.61
CA ILE A 102 -19.02 -25.14 17.94
C ILE A 102 -18.24 -23.96 18.54
N ASP A 103 -18.94 -22.90 18.92
CA ASP A 103 -18.39 -21.86 19.79
C ASP A 103 -18.90 -22.04 21.23
N LEU A 104 -17.97 -22.15 22.17
CA LEU A 104 -18.19 -22.25 23.62
C LEU A 104 -17.29 -21.25 24.37
N SER A 105 -16.85 -20.18 23.71
CA SER A 105 -16.03 -19.14 24.34
C SER A 105 -16.79 -18.36 25.42
N TYR A 106 -16.08 -17.68 26.32
CA TYR A 106 -16.69 -16.88 27.40
C TYR A 106 -17.71 -17.68 28.22
N ASN A 107 -17.27 -18.82 28.76
CA ASN A 107 -18.09 -19.75 29.55
C ASN A 107 -17.36 -20.19 30.83
N SER A 108 -17.86 -21.22 31.52
CA SER A 108 -17.37 -21.71 32.81
C SER A 108 -16.95 -23.18 32.79
N ILE A 109 -16.50 -23.69 31.64
CA ILE A 109 -16.00 -25.06 31.49
C ILE A 109 -14.66 -25.16 32.22
N ALA A 110 -14.55 -26.14 33.12
CA ALA A 110 -13.36 -26.32 33.97
C ALA A 110 -12.42 -27.46 33.53
N GLN A 111 -12.92 -28.42 32.74
CA GLN A 111 -12.15 -29.60 32.30
C GLN A 111 -12.63 -30.05 30.91
N LEU A 112 -11.73 -30.29 29.95
CA LEU A 112 -12.12 -30.62 28.57
C LEU A 112 -12.95 -31.90 28.44
N LYS A 113 -12.78 -32.88 29.34
CA LYS A 113 -13.63 -34.08 29.43
C LYS A 113 -15.12 -33.79 29.69
N LYS A 114 -15.51 -32.54 29.95
CA LYS A 114 -16.91 -32.05 30.00
C LYS A 114 -17.45 -31.61 28.63
N VAL A 115 -16.68 -31.79 27.56
CA VAL A 115 -17.02 -31.43 26.17
C VAL A 115 -17.17 -32.72 25.34
N GLU A 116 -18.36 -33.34 25.39
CA GLU A 116 -18.58 -34.70 24.87
C GLU A 116 -18.77 -34.73 23.33
N ILE A 117 -17.68 -34.54 22.58
CA ILE A 117 -17.69 -34.39 21.11
C ILE A 117 -17.23 -35.62 20.29
N ARG A 118 -16.75 -36.69 20.92
CA ARG A 118 -16.09 -37.86 20.26
C ARG A 118 -16.85 -38.50 19.08
N HIS A 119 -18.17 -38.37 19.07
CA HIS A 119 -19.05 -38.96 18.06
C HIS A 119 -19.32 -38.03 16.85
N LEU A 120 -18.93 -36.75 16.91
CA LEU A 120 -19.21 -35.73 15.90
C LEU A 120 -18.19 -35.79 14.75
N LYS A 121 -18.26 -36.83 13.91
CA LYS A 121 -17.28 -37.15 12.84
C LYS A 121 -17.06 -36.10 11.75
N HIS A 122 -17.73 -34.95 11.79
CA HIS A 122 -17.58 -33.83 10.87
C HIS A 122 -17.23 -32.50 11.55
N LEU A 123 -17.07 -32.48 12.87
CA LEU A 123 -16.66 -31.30 13.63
C LEU A 123 -15.22 -30.94 13.27
N LYS A 124 -14.99 -29.72 12.77
CA LYS A 124 -13.67 -29.19 12.39
C LYS A 124 -13.15 -28.16 13.38
N THR A 125 -14.02 -27.25 13.82
CA THR A 125 -13.66 -26.05 14.58
C THR A 125 -14.33 -26.07 15.95
N LEU A 126 -13.54 -25.84 17.00
CA LEU A 126 -14.01 -25.72 18.38
C LEU A 126 -13.36 -24.51 19.04
N ASN A 127 -14.16 -23.51 19.39
CA ASN A 127 -13.70 -22.37 20.19
C ASN A 127 -14.07 -22.60 21.66
N LEU A 128 -13.06 -22.59 22.54
CA LEU A 128 -13.19 -22.70 24.00
C LEU A 128 -12.49 -21.54 24.72
N SER A 129 -12.11 -20.48 24.00
CA SER A 129 -11.40 -19.33 24.56
C SER A 129 -12.14 -18.65 25.72
N HIS A 130 -11.41 -17.98 26.61
CA HIS A 130 -11.98 -17.31 27.79
C HIS A 130 -12.76 -18.22 28.76
N ASN A 131 -12.57 -19.55 28.73
CA ASN A 131 -13.06 -20.45 29.77
C ASN A 131 -12.08 -20.45 30.96
N SER A 132 -12.18 -19.42 31.80
CA SER A 132 -11.17 -19.06 32.81
C SER A 132 -10.97 -20.04 33.99
N LYS A 133 -11.53 -21.25 33.89
CA LYS A 133 -11.44 -22.34 34.88
C LYS A 133 -10.69 -23.55 34.33
N LEU A 134 -10.30 -23.51 33.06
CA LEU A 134 -9.78 -24.61 32.26
C LEU A 134 -8.26 -24.71 32.40
N HIS A 135 -7.75 -24.74 33.63
CA HIS A 135 -6.30 -24.64 33.92
C HIS A 135 -5.45 -25.81 33.40
N GLU A 136 -6.09 -26.93 33.05
CA GLU A 136 -5.51 -28.15 32.51
C GLU A 136 -6.12 -28.52 31.15
N VAL A 137 -5.30 -28.94 30.21
CA VAL A 137 -5.71 -29.45 28.90
C VAL A 137 -5.54 -30.96 28.86
N SER A 138 -6.63 -31.70 29.16
CA SER A 138 -6.65 -33.17 29.18
C SER A 138 -8.03 -33.77 28.86
N GLY A 139 -8.05 -34.90 28.14
CA GLY A 139 -9.26 -35.73 27.92
C GLY A 139 -10.28 -35.22 26.89
N LEU A 140 -9.85 -34.49 25.85
CA LEU A 140 -10.70 -34.13 24.70
C LEU A 140 -10.47 -35.12 23.55
N ARG A 141 -11.47 -35.93 23.22
CA ARG A 141 -11.35 -36.95 22.16
C ARG A 141 -12.11 -36.55 20.91
N SER A 142 -11.43 -36.36 19.78
CA SER A 142 -12.09 -36.12 18.47
C SER A 142 -11.25 -36.53 17.27
N GLU A 143 -11.76 -37.46 16.47
CA GLU A 143 -11.10 -37.95 15.26
C GLU A 143 -11.18 -36.96 14.07
N SER A 144 -12.03 -35.93 14.12
CA SER A 144 -12.26 -35.02 12.99
C SER A 144 -11.81 -33.56 13.20
N LEU A 145 -11.49 -33.18 14.44
CA LEU A 145 -11.18 -31.79 14.79
C LEU A 145 -9.89 -31.33 14.07
N GLN A 146 -9.92 -30.11 13.54
CA GLN A 146 -8.83 -29.51 12.74
C GLN A 146 -8.33 -28.19 13.35
N GLU A 147 -9.20 -27.46 14.06
CA GLU A 147 -8.88 -26.17 14.67
C GLU A 147 -9.48 -26.09 16.07
N LEU A 148 -8.64 -25.72 17.04
CA LEU A 148 -9.01 -25.64 18.46
C LEU A 148 -8.47 -24.36 19.08
N ASN A 149 -9.36 -23.51 19.58
CA ASN A 149 -8.98 -22.30 20.31
C ASN A 149 -9.15 -22.48 21.83
N LEU A 150 -8.06 -22.32 22.57
CA LEU A 150 -7.92 -22.42 24.02
C LEU A 150 -7.26 -21.15 24.61
N SER A 151 -7.31 -20.02 23.89
CA SER A 151 -6.74 -18.75 24.36
C SER A 151 -7.46 -18.18 25.58
N HIS A 152 -6.77 -17.39 26.40
CA HIS A 152 -7.34 -16.73 27.59
C HIS A 152 -7.98 -17.68 28.64
N CYS A 153 -7.53 -18.94 28.71
CA CYS A 153 -8.11 -19.97 29.60
C CYS A 153 -7.38 -20.13 30.94
N TYR A 154 -6.27 -19.39 31.17
CA TYR A 154 -5.36 -19.58 32.31
C TYR A 154 -4.81 -21.01 32.40
N ILE A 155 -4.50 -21.62 31.26
CA ILE A 155 -3.88 -22.95 31.16
C ILE A 155 -2.43 -22.85 31.61
N SER A 156 -2.03 -23.69 32.57
CA SER A 156 -0.64 -23.85 33.00
C SER A 156 -0.06 -25.23 32.70
N TYR A 157 -0.86 -26.15 32.14
CA TYR A 157 -0.42 -27.51 31.83
C TYR A 157 -1.19 -28.12 30.65
N VAL A 158 -0.46 -28.81 29.79
CA VAL A 158 -0.98 -29.66 28.71
C VAL A 158 -0.53 -31.09 28.97
N ASP A 159 -1.46 -32.04 28.91
CA ASP A 159 -1.21 -33.47 29.05
C ASP A 159 -0.39 -34.00 27.84
N GLU A 160 0.58 -34.88 28.08
CA GLU A 160 1.51 -35.35 27.02
C GLU A 160 0.77 -36.15 25.92
N ASP A 161 -0.31 -36.86 26.26
CA ASP A 161 -1.10 -37.66 25.32
C ASP A 161 -2.24 -36.85 24.64
N PHE A 162 -2.46 -35.58 25.02
CA PHE A 162 -3.64 -34.79 24.61
C PHE A 162 -3.82 -34.69 23.09
N LEU A 163 -2.74 -34.44 22.34
CA LEU A 163 -2.83 -34.22 20.89
C LEU A 163 -2.96 -35.54 20.11
N ASP A 164 -2.56 -36.67 20.69
CA ASP A 164 -2.84 -38.01 20.15
C ASP A 164 -4.34 -38.37 20.30
N GLU A 165 -5.09 -37.74 21.20
CA GLU A 165 -6.56 -37.82 21.28
C GLU A 165 -7.30 -37.00 20.21
N VAL A 166 -6.61 -36.09 19.51
CA VAL A 166 -7.12 -35.25 18.40
C VAL A 166 -6.24 -35.31 17.14
N PRO A 167 -5.99 -36.50 16.55
CA PRO A 167 -4.90 -36.74 15.60
C PRO A 167 -5.00 -36.00 14.26
N ASN A 168 -6.14 -35.39 13.92
CA ASN A 168 -6.34 -34.60 12.70
C ASN A 168 -6.21 -33.07 12.91
N ILE A 169 -5.79 -32.63 14.10
CA ILE A 169 -5.60 -31.23 14.45
C ILE A 169 -4.55 -30.56 13.55
N ARG A 170 -4.80 -29.31 13.16
CA ARG A 170 -3.95 -28.51 12.26
C ARG A 170 -3.62 -27.14 12.81
N PHE A 171 -4.52 -26.57 13.61
CA PHE A 171 -4.32 -25.31 14.32
C PHE A 171 -4.70 -25.48 15.79
N VAL A 172 -3.79 -25.10 16.68
CA VAL A 172 -4.04 -24.92 18.11
C VAL A 172 -3.65 -23.50 18.50
N ASP A 173 -4.59 -22.80 19.13
CA ASP A 173 -4.36 -21.50 19.77
C ASP A 173 -4.35 -21.69 21.29
N LEU A 174 -3.18 -21.48 21.89
CA LEU A 174 -2.88 -21.50 23.31
C LEU A 174 -2.34 -20.14 23.78
N SER A 175 -2.60 -19.06 23.03
CA SER A 175 -2.16 -17.71 23.38
C SER A 175 -2.83 -17.18 24.67
N HIS A 176 -2.23 -16.18 25.32
CA HIS A 176 -2.76 -15.58 26.55
C HIS A 176 -3.03 -16.59 27.69
N ASN A 177 -2.09 -17.51 27.94
CA ASN A 177 -2.13 -18.51 29.01
C ASN A 177 -0.88 -18.40 29.93
N SER A 178 -0.54 -19.44 30.69
CA SER A 178 0.59 -19.45 31.64
C SER A 178 1.42 -20.74 31.52
N LEU A 179 1.72 -21.16 30.30
CA LEU A 179 2.31 -22.47 29.96
C LEU A 179 3.79 -22.62 30.35
N ARG A 180 4.59 -21.55 30.22
CA ARG A 180 6.06 -21.50 30.44
C ARG A 180 6.94 -22.37 29.53
N SER A 181 6.44 -23.46 28.98
CA SER A 181 7.16 -24.37 28.08
C SER A 181 6.21 -25.04 27.09
N LEU A 182 6.75 -25.50 25.96
CA LEU A 182 6.04 -26.24 24.92
C LEU A 182 6.25 -27.76 25.01
N LYS A 183 7.01 -28.24 26.00
CA LYS A 183 7.55 -29.62 26.08
C LYS A 183 6.55 -30.74 25.79
N ASN A 184 5.31 -30.58 26.27
CA ASN A 184 4.24 -31.58 26.19
C ASN A 184 3.42 -31.49 24.89
N ILE A 185 3.72 -30.54 24.01
CA ILE A 185 3.00 -30.30 22.75
C ILE A 185 3.68 -31.10 21.63
N ARG A 186 3.17 -32.31 21.40
CA ARG A 186 3.64 -33.23 20.34
C ARG A 186 2.53 -33.48 19.33
N SER A 187 2.81 -33.37 18.03
CA SER A 187 1.82 -33.67 16.98
C SER A 187 2.46 -33.86 15.61
N PHE A 188 2.03 -34.90 14.91
CA PHE A 188 2.42 -35.21 13.54
C PHE A 188 1.49 -34.59 12.47
N SER A 189 0.54 -33.73 12.88
CA SER A 189 -0.47 -33.12 12.00
C SER A 189 -0.64 -31.61 12.19
N LEU A 190 -0.20 -31.06 13.33
CA LEU A 190 -0.26 -29.64 13.64
C LEU A 190 0.58 -28.81 12.65
N ARG A 191 -0.05 -27.80 12.02
CA ARG A 191 0.57 -26.89 11.04
C ARG A 191 0.72 -25.46 11.53
N ARG A 192 -0.12 -25.04 12.49
CA ARG A 192 0.00 -23.76 13.20
C ARG A 192 -0.12 -23.99 14.70
N LEU A 193 0.84 -23.46 15.43
CA LEU A 193 0.78 -23.31 16.88
C LEU A 193 0.85 -21.81 17.20
N ASP A 194 -0.14 -21.31 17.93
CA ASP A 194 -0.08 -20.01 18.58
C ASP A 194 0.07 -20.22 20.09
N ALA A 195 1.15 -19.70 20.67
CA ALA A 195 1.41 -19.68 22.10
C ALA A 195 2.04 -18.33 22.50
N SER A 196 1.59 -17.27 21.82
CA SER A 196 1.96 -15.89 22.14
C SER A 196 1.41 -15.45 23.49
N ASN A 197 2.20 -14.67 24.24
CA ASN A 197 1.83 -14.19 25.58
C ASN A 197 1.40 -15.32 26.55
N SER A 198 2.19 -16.41 26.62
CA SER A 198 1.89 -17.60 27.43
C SER A 198 3.00 -17.97 28.44
N GLU A 199 3.66 -16.93 28.98
CA GLU A 199 4.79 -17.00 29.93
C GLU A 199 6.01 -17.82 29.47
N ILE A 200 6.16 -18.14 28.17
CA ILE A 200 7.20 -19.06 27.69
C ILE A 200 8.60 -18.56 28.04
N GLU A 201 9.37 -19.39 28.75
CA GLU A 201 10.74 -19.07 29.19
C GLU A 201 11.78 -19.65 28.22
N ASN A 202 11.56 -20.86 27.69
CA ASN A 202 12.55 -21.53 26.84
C ASN A 202 11.84 -22.36 25.74
N ILE A 203 12.41 -22.32 24.54
CA ILE A 203 12.13 -23.25 23.44
C ILE A 203 13.44 -23.98 23.12
N SER A 204 13.40 -25.30 23.20
CA SER A 204 14.50 -26.18 22.84
C SER A 204 14.27 -26.85 21.49
N LYS A 205 15.31 -27.44 20.93
CA LYS A 205 15.20 -28.30 19.75
C LYS A 205 14.22 -29.47 19.87
N PHE A 206 13.95 -29.98 21.08
CA PHE A 206 13.00 -31.07 21.28
C PHE A 206 11.55 -30.62 21.08
N ASP A 207 11.23 -29.38 21.45
CA ASP A 207 9.89 -28.80 21.27
C ASP A 207 9.52 -28.71 19.78
N ILE A 208 10.48 -28.30 18.93
CA ILE A 208 10.29 -28.20 17.47
C ILE A 208 10.35 -29.59 16.81
N PHE A 209 11.25 -30.48 17.25
CA PHE A 209 11.34 -31.85 16.74
C PHE A 209 10.04 -32.65 16.94
N ASN A 210 9.30 -32.38 18.03
CA ASN A 210 8.00 -32.99 18.32
C ASN A 210 6.85 -32.49 17.39
N LEU A 211 7.11 -31.52 16.52
CA LEU A 211 6.13 -30.85 15.65
C LEU A 211 6.57 -30.81 14.16
N PRO A 212 6.85 -31.96 13.51
CA PRO A 212 7.50 -32.03 12.20
C PRO A 212 6.71 -31.44 11.01
N GLU A 213 5.40 -31.24 11.13
CA GLU A 213 4.54 -30.65 10.08
C GLU A 213 4.22 -29.16 10.32
N LEU A 214 4.84 -28.54 11.32
CA LEU A 214 4.61 -27.16 11.75
C LEU A 214 5.11 -26.15 10.72
N VAL A 215 4.20 -25.35 10.17
CA VAL A 215 4.49 -24.32 9.17
C VAL A 215 4.56 -22.93 9.82
N VAL A 216 3.77 -22.69 10.87
CA VAL A 216 3.62 -21.39 11.55
C VAL A 216 3.78 -21.58 13.06
N LEU A 217 4.76 -20.91 13.65
CA LEU A 217 4.96 -20.84 15.09
C LEU A 217 4.90 -19.37 15.54
N ASN A 218 3.91 -19.04 16.37
CA ASN A 218 3.84 -17.74 17.04
C ASN A 218 4.11 -17.91 18.54
N VAL A 219 5.21 -17.32 19.00
CA VAL A 219 5.66 -17.31 20.40
C VAL A 219 6.07 -15.88 20.82
N SER A 220 5.51 -14.88 20.16
CA SER A 220 5.64 -13.47 20.48
C SER A 220 5.08 -13.11 21.88
N PHE A 221 5.39 -11.92 22.38
CA PHE A 221 4.94 -11.41 23.68
C PHE A 221 5.32 -12.30 24.87
N ASN A 222 6.36 -13.13 24.75
CA ASN A 222 6.85 -14.00 25.83
C ASN A 222 8.13 -13.39 26.44
N PRO A 223 8.02 -12.57 27.52
CA PRO A 223 9.06 -11.62 27.92
C PRO A 223 10.30 -12.23 28.60
N ASN A 224 10.35 -13.55 28.73
CA ASN A 224 11.47 -14.32 29.29
C ASN A 224 12.09 -15.28 28.24
N LEU A 225 11.56 -15.29 27.01
CA LEU A 225 11.82 -16.30 25.99
C LEU A 225 13.29 -16.37 25.61
N LYS A 226 13.82 -17.59 25.68
CA LYS A 226 15.11 -17.99 25.11
C LYS A 226 14.89 -19.10 24.10
N MET A 227 15.76 -19.13 23.10
CA MET A 227 15.85 -20.19 22.11
C MET A 227 17.29 -20.70 22.13
N ASP A 228 17.48 -21.99 22.41
CA ASP A 228 18.79 -22.64 22.35
C ASP A 228 18.72 -23.83 21.39
N PHE A 229 19.39 -23.66 20.25
CA PHE A 229 19.52 -24.65 19.20
C PHE A 229 20.99 -25.03 18.96
N SER A 230 21.83 -24.87 20.00
CA SER A 230 23.27 -25.17 19.94
C SER A 230 23.55 -26.56 19.37
N TYR A 231 24.44 -26.59 18.36
CA TYR A 231 24.85 -27.79 17.63
C TYR A 231 23.72 -28.54 16.90
N GLU A 232 22.61 -27.87 16.60
CA GLU A 232 21.52 -28.48 15.83
C GLU A 232 21.74 -28.35 14.31
N ASN A 233 21.65 -29.48 13.61
CA ASN A 233 21.81 -29.57 12.16
C ASN A 233 20.52 -30.00 11.45
N SER A 234 19.42 -30.18 12.20
CA SER A 234 18.09 -30.43 11.66
C SER A 234 17.60 -29.23 10.84
N CYS A 235 16.88 -29.53 9.75
CA CYS A 235 16.25 -28.55 8.88
C CYS A 235 14.73 -28.61 9.10
N TRP A 236 14.20 -27.69 9.91
CA TRP A 236 12.79 -27.69 10.31
C TRP A 236 11.86 -27.10 9.25
N SER A 237 10.60 -27.54 9.29
CA SER A 237 9.54 -27.22 8.32
C SER A 237 8.86 -25.85 8.53
N VAL A 238 9.18 -25.17 9.63
CA VAL A 238 8.62 -23.85 9.99
C VAL A 238 8.99 -22.82 8.93
N LYS A 239 7.96 -22.16 8.38
CA LYS A 239 8.10 -21.13 7.34
C LYS A 239 7.82 -19.73 7.88
N HIS A 240 6.92 -19.60 8.85
CA HIS A 240 6.63 -18.33 9.52
C HIS A 240 6.96 -18.48 11.01
N LEU A 241 7.86 -17.65 11.51
CA LEU A 241 8.24 -17.59 12.92
C LEU A 241 7.98 -16.17 13.44
N ASP A 242 7.19 -16.05 14.49
CA ASP A 242 7.00 -14.80 15.22
C ASP A 242 7.50 -14.94 16.66
N VAL A 243 8.55 -14.16 16.96
CA VAL A 243 9.25 -14.07 18.25
C VAL A 243 9.29 -12.61 18.74
N SER A 244 8.40 -11.76 18.21
CA SER A 244 8.38 -10.33 18.50
C SER A 244 7.96 -10.00 19.94
N ASN A 245 8.42 -8.86 20.47
CA ASN A 245 8.08 -8.38 21.82
C ASN A 245 8.39 -9.37 22.96
N SER A 246 9.43 -10.19 22.79
CA SER A 246 9.85 -11.24 23.73
C SER A 246 11.13 -10.89 24.51
N LYS A 247 11.57 -9.62 24.44
CA LYS A 247 12.77 -9.05 25.10
C LYS A 247 14.12 -9.72 24.74
N MET A 248 14.19 -10.42 23.61
CA MET A 248 15.42 -11.10 23.16
C MET A 248 16.59 -10.11 22.97
N LEU A 249 17.79 -10.49 23.38
CA LEU A 249 19.03 -9.67 23.28
C LEU A 249 19.86 -9.98 22.03
N SER A 250 19.65 -11.15 21.44
CA SER A 250 20.31 -11.67 20.25
C SER A 250 19.32 -12.41 19.36
N LEU A 251 19.69 -12.63 18.10
CA LEU A 251 19.20 -13.75 17.31
C LEU A 251 20.38 -14.69 17.08
N ASP A 252 20.40 -15.76 17.87
CA ASP A 252 21.34 -16.87 17.75
C ASP A 252 21.13 -17.60 16.40
N ASP A 253 22.01 -18.53 16.02
CA ASP A 253 22.02 -19.17 14.69
C ASP A 253 20.62 -19.68 14.24
N MET A 254 19.96 -18.97 13.30
CA MET A 254 18.63 -19.34 12.80
C MET A 254 18.67 -20.45 11.72
N PHE A 255 19.85 -21.01 11.43
CA PHE A 255 20.05 -22.09 10.46
C PHE A 255 19.07 -23.28 10.61
N PRO A 256 18.71 -23.75 11.84
CA PRO A 256 17.74 -24.83 12.00
C PRO A 256 16.36 -24.54 11.37
N PHE A 257 15.99 -23.26 11.24
CA PHE A 257 14.84 -22.81 10.45
C PHE A 257 15.21 -22.60 8.97
N CYS A 258 15.83 -23.60 8.35
CA CYS A 258 16.21 -23.62 6.94
C CYS A 258 15.06 -23.23 5.97
N SER A 259 13.81 -23.60 6.33
CA SER A 259 12.60 -23.39 5.53
C SER A 259 11.96 -22.01 5.74
N LEU A 260 12.55 -21.15 6.58
CA LEU A 260 11.95 -19.90 7.03
C LEU A 260 11.80 -18.90 5.87
N GLN A 261 10.57 -18.41 5.68
CA GLN A 261 10.20 -17.46 4.64
C GLN A 261 9.81 -16.09 5.23
N ILE A 262 9.24 -16.10 6.45
CA ILE A 262 8.80 -14.91 7.18
C ILE A 262 9.34 -14.99 8.61
N LEU A 263 10.16 -14.02 9.00
CA LEU A 263 10.58 -13.80 10.38
C LEU A 263 10.02 -12.47 10.90
N ASN A 264 9.33 -12.50 12.04
CA ASN A 264 9.07 -11.32 12.84
C ASN A 264 9.82 -11.42 14.17
N ALA A 265 10.85 -10.60 14.33
CA ALA A 265 11.64 -10.46 15.56
C ALA A 265 11.64 -9.00 16.07
N SER A 266 10.64 -8.21 15.65
CA SER A 266 10.46 -6.82 16.07
C SER A 266 10.20 -6.65 17.58
N LEU A 267 10.29 -5.42 18.08
CA LEU A 267 9.97 -5.07 19.49
C LEU A 267 10.82 -5.80 20.55
N ASN A 268 11.97 -6.37 20.15
CA ASN A 268 12.91 -7.03 21.05
C ASN A 268 14.00 -6.03 21.52
N GLN A 269 15.10 -6.54 22.06
CA GLN A 269 16.25 -5.76 22.53
C GLN A 269 17.54 -6.19 21.82
N ILE A 270 17.43 -6.63 20.56
CA ILE A 270 18.56 -7.12 19.76
C ILE A 270 19.50 -5.96 19.46
N GLU A 271 20.79 -6.10 19.80
CA GLU A 271 21.81 -5.05 19.66
C GLU A 271 22.79 -5.28 18.49
N ILE A 272 23.02 -6.55 18.10
CA ILE A 272 23.94 -6.96 17.03
C ILE A 272 23.26 -8.03 16.14
N ILE A 273 23.51 -7.97 14.83
CA ILE A 273 23.22 -9.07 13.89
C ILE A 273 24.55 -9.62 13.37
N GLU A 274 24.86 -10.89 13.67
CA GLU A 274 26.14 -11.52 13.31
C GLU A 274 26.12 -12.14 11.91
N VAL A 275 27.30 -12.47 11.38
CA VAL A 275 27.47 -13.16 10.08
C VAL A 275 26.73 -14.51 10.02
N ARG A 276 26.47 -15.15 11.17
CA ARG A 276 25.81 -16.45 11.26
C ARG A 276 24.29 -16.39 11.44
N THR A 277 23.75 -15.28 11.92
CA THR A 277 22.34 -15.15 12.31
C THR A 277 21.36 -15.60 11.22
N PHE A 278 21.66 -15.33 9.93
CA PHE A 278 20.86 -15.77 8.78
C PHE A 278 21.60 -16.71 7.82
N PHE A 279 22.60 -17.44 8.31
CA PHE A 279 23.41 -18.34 7.48
C PHE A 279 22.60 -19.55 6.99
N ASN A 280 22.62 -19.79 5.68
CA ASN A 280 21.85 -20.80 4.97
C ASN A 280 20.31 -20.66 5.09
N ASN A 281 19.77 -19.54 5.59
CA ASN A 281 18.32 -19.25 5.55
C ASN A 281 17.88 -18.77 4.15
N CYS A 282 18.19 -19.56 3.12
CA CYS A 282 18.03 -19.23 1.71
C CYS A 282 16.57 -19.04 1.25
N GLU A 283 15.59 -19.49 2.05
CA GLU A 283 14.16 -19.33 1.79
C GLU A 283 13.55 -18.01 2.27
N LEU A 284 14.29 -17.17 3.02
CA LEU A 284 13.76 -15.93 3.58
C LEU A 284 13.25 -14.97 2.50
N ILE A 285 12.04 -14.44 2.68
CA ILE A 285 11.38 -13.48 1.79
C ILE A 285 11.14 -12.15 2.52
N PHE A 286 10.74 -12.23 3.79
CA PHE A 286 10.41 -11.10 4.66
C PHE A 286 11.11 -11.26 6.01
N VAL A 287 11.80 -10.20 6.46
CA VAL A 287 12.41 -10.10 7.79
C VAL A 287 12.02 -8.77 8.41
N ASN A 288 11.34 -8.83 9.57
CA ASN A 288 11.10 -7.64 10.40
C ASN A 288 11.94 -7.70 11.68
N LEU A 289 12.86 -6.74 11.79
CA LEU A 289 13.77 -6.48 12.90
C LEU A 289 13.52 -5.08 13.52
N SER A 290 12.39 -4.44 13.19
CA SER A 290 12.08 -3.09 13.66
C SER A 290 11.96 -2.98 15.17
N ARG A 291 12.12 -1.76 15.70
CA ARG A 291 11.91 -1.45 17.14
C ARG A 291 12.77 -2.31 18.07
N ASN A 292 14.00 -2.58 17.64
CA ASN A 292 15.05 -3.24 18.41
C ASN A 292 16.06 -2.19 18.89
N ARG A 293 17.31 -2.60 19.15
CA ARG A 293 18.42 -1.73 19.53
C ARG A 293 19.59 -1.81 18.56
N ILE A 294 19.41 -2.41 17.39
CA ILE A 294 20.48 -2.85 16.49
C ILE A 294 21.38 -1.67 16.15
N SER A 295 22.63 -1.71 16.61
CA SER A 295 23.66 -0.72 16.29
C SER A 295 24.73 -1.26 15.34
N GLU A 296 24.92 -2.59 15.31
CA GLU A 296 25.91 -3.27 14.48
C GLU A 296 25.25 -4.41 13.69
N ILE A 297 25.60 -4.51 12.41
CA ILE A 297 25.18 -5.57 11.49
C ILE A 297 26.42 -6.00 10.73
N ASP A 298 26.80 -7.27 10.83
CA ASP A 298 27.93 -7.78 10.06
C ASP A 298 27.68 -7.61 8.56
N ARG A 299 28.72 -7.17 7.84
CA ARG A 299 28.60 -6.84 6.41
C ARG A 299 28.12 -8.02 5.56
N GLN A 300 28.34 -9.26 6.00
CA GLN A 300 27.96 -10.51 5.35
C GLN A 300 26.73 -11.19 6.00
N ALA A 301 26.09 -10.62 7.02
CA ALA A 301 24.94 -11.22 7.72
C ALA A 301 23.81 -11.70 6.77
N PHE A 302 23.55 -10.98 5.67
CA PHE A 302 22.53 -11.33 4.69
C PHE A 302 23.07 -12.02 3.42
N LEU A 303 24.35 -12.43 3.39
CA LEU A 303 25.04 -12.96 2.21
C LEU A 303 24.37 -14.18 1.57
N THR A 304 23.68 -15.00 2.37
CA THR A 304 22.98 -16.23 1.92
C THR A 304 21.45 -16.08 1.83
N ALA A 305 20.90 -14.93 2.19
CA ALA A 305 19.45 -14.65 2.17
C ALA A 305 18.95 -14.32 0.74
N ASP A 306 19.24 -15.20 -0.22
CA ASP A 306 19.14 -14.93 -1.66
C ASP A 306 17.71 -14.71 -2.20
N LYS A 307 16.67 -14.98 -1.39
CA LYS A 307 15.26 -14.71 -1.72
C LYS A 307 14.67 -13.49 -1.02
N LEU A 308 15.45 -12.79 -0.18
CA LEU A 308 14.96 -11.70 0.68
C LEU A 308 14.50 -10.51 -0.18
N LYS A 309 13.24 -10.11 -0.02
CA LYS A 309 12.60 -9.01 -0.76
C LYS A 309 12.29 -7.81 0.11
N VAL A 310 11.85 -8.07 1.35
CA VAL A 310 11.41 -7.04 2.29
C VAL A 310 12.25 -7.16 3.56
N LEU A 311 12.92 -6.07 3.93
CA LEU A 311 13.72 -5.97 5.15
C LEU A 311 13.31 -4.70 5.90
N ASP A 312 12.69 -4.87 7.06
CA ASP A 312 12.33 -3.78 7.96
C ASP A 312 13.32 -3.73 9.13
N LEU A 313 14.15 -2.69 9.14
CA LEU A 313 15.14 -2.36 10.17
C LEU A 313 14.78 -1.01 10.84
N SER A 314 13.54 -0.53 10.70
CA SER A 314 13.09 0.76 11.22
C SER A 314 13.16 0.84 12.75
N VAL A 315 13.33 2.04 13.30
CA VAL A 315 13.37 2.29 14.76
C VAL A 315 14.46 1.45 15.45
N ASN A 316 15.72 1.66 15.04
CA ASN A 316 16.91 0.99 15.56
C ASN A 316 18.03 2.01 15.84
N GLN A 317 19.28 1.56 15.99
CA GLN A 317 20.44 2.40 16.33
C GLN A 317 21.53 2.39 15.24
N ILE A 318 21.19 1.98 14.02
CA ILE A 318 22.11 1.76 12.91
C ILE A 318 22.75 3.09 12.49
N GLN A 319 24.06 3.07 12.25
CA GLN A 319 24.85 4.23 11.79
C GLN A 319 25.55 3.97 10.44
N ASP A 320 25.95 2.73 10.18
CA ASP A 320 26.62 2.28 8.96
C ASP A 320 25.67 1.44 8.08
N VAL A 321 25.90 1.45 6.76
CA VAL A 321 25.05 0.79 5.77
C VAL A 321 25.78 -0.23 4.89
N LEU A 322 26.99 -0.66 5.25
CA LEU A 322 27.83 -1.54 4.41
C LEU A 322 27.27 -2.97 4.28
N PHE A 323 26.37 -3.41 5.16
CA PHE A 323 25.63 -4.66 4.98
C PHE A 323 24.73 -4.65 3.72
N THR A 324 24.33 -3.46 3.23
CA THR A 324 23.52 -3.34 2.02
C THR A 324 24.19 -3.91 0.76
N LEU A 325 25.54 -3.94 0.74
CA LEU A 325 26.35 -4.50 -0.35
C LEU A 325 25.94 -5.93 -0.76
N HIS A 326 25.36 -6.70 0.16
CA HIS A 326 24.96 -8.09 -0.06
C HIS A 326 23.44 -8.32 -0.14
N LEU A 327 22.62 -7.26 -0.11
CA LEU A 327 21.15 -7.34 -0.25
C LEU A 327 20.73 -7.57 -1.71
N LYS A 328 21.05 -8.75 -2.24
CA LYS A 328 20.99 -9.10 -3.66
C LYS A 328 19.60 -8.94 -4.31
N GLN A 329 18.51 -9.26 -3.61
CA GLN A 329 17.14 -9.27 -4.17
C GLN A 329 16.14 -8.35 -3.44
N VAL A 330 16.59 -7.54 -2.47
CA VAL A 330 15.69 -6.69 -1.69
C VAL A 330 15.06 -5.64 -2.62
N THR A 331 13.73 -5.53 -2.56
CA THR A 331 12.89 -4.58 -3.30
C THR A 331 12.35 -3.48 -2.39
N GLU A 332 12.16 -3.76 -1.10
CA GLU A 332 11.61 -2.86 -0.10
C GLU A 332 12.53 -2.87 1.13
N LEU A 333 13.09 -1.71 1.48
CA LEU A 333 14.02 -1.56 2.62
C LEU A 333 13.59 -0.37 3.48
N ASP A 334 13.22 -0.64 4.74
CA ASP A 334 12.97 0.41 5.72
C ASP A 334 14.14 0.52 6.71
N LEU A 335 14.76 1.70 6.73
CA LEU A 335 15.83 2.12 7.63
C LEU A 335 15.44 3.40 8.38
N SER A 336 14.17 3.77 8.42
CA SER A 336 13.69 4.97 9.11
C SER A 336 13.93 4.93 10.63
N HIS A 337 13.93 6.09 11.27
CA HIS A 337 14.16 6.22 12.72
C HIS A 337 15.45 5.53 13.21
N ASN A 338 16.55 5.69 12.46
CA ASN A 338 17.88 5.19 12.81
C ASN A 338 18.85 6.36 13.09
N GLN A 339 20.15 6.08 13.17
CA GLN A 339 21.19 7.06 13.49
C GLN A 339 22.13 7.35 12.30
N ILE A 340 21.72 6.96 11.08
CA ILE A 340 22.52 7.06 9.85
C ILE A 340 22.78 8.54 9.54
N SER A 341 24.05 8.95 9.55
CA SER A 341 24.46 10.34 9.25
C SER A 341 25.16 10.47 7.91
N THR A 342 25.86 9.42 7.48
CA THR A 342 26.46 9.31 6.16
C THR A 342 25.87 8.13 5.41
N LEU A 343 25.94 8.23 4.10
CA LEU A 343 25.29 7.32 3.16
C LEU A 343 26.32 6.56 2.30
N VAL A 344 27.61 6.86 2.46
CA VAL A 344 28.73 6.21 1.74
C VAL A 344 28.69 4.69 1.92
N GLY A 345 28.84 3.95 0.82
CA GLY A 345 28.89 2.49 0.81
C GLY A 345 27.57 1.76 0.49
N LEU A 346 26.45 2.48 0.45
CA LEU A 346 25.15 1.88 0.09
C LEU A 346 25.07 1.47 -1.39
N MET A 347 24.68 0.22 -1.64
CA MET A 347 24.49 -0.34 -2.98
C MET A 347 23.25 -1.24 -3.00
N LEU A 348 22.14 -0.78 -3.58
CA LEU A 348 20.85 -1.45 -3.57
C LEU A 348 20.32 -1.65 -5.00
N LYS A 349 20.94 -2.58 -5.74
CA LYS A 349 20.72 -2.79 -7.19
C LYS A 349 19.29 -3.19 -7.57
N ASN A 350 18.47 -3.67 -6.62
CA ASN A 350 17.10 -4.13 -6.86
C ASN A 350 16.03 -3.39 -6.06
N VAL A 351 16.39 -2.45 -5.18
CA VAL A 351 15.41 -1.73 -4.35
C VAL A 351 14.56 -0.78 -5.19
N VAL A 352 13.26 -0.79 -4.90
CA VAL A 352 12.19 -0.02 -5.53
C VAL A 352 11.62 1.00 -4.53
N ASP A 353 11.52 0.64 -3.25
CA ASP A 353 11.11 1.53 -2.16
C ASP A 353 12.20 1.57 -1.06
N LEU A 354 12.68 2.76 -0.75
CA LEU A 354 13.72 3.00 0.26
C LEU A 354 13.27 4.09 1.24
N ASN A 355 13.00 3.67 2.47
CA ASN A 355 12.67 4.59 3.56
C ASN A 355 13.90 4.86 4.43
N LEU A 356 14.33 6.13 4.46
CA LEU A 356 15.45 6.67 5.22
C LEU A 356 15.00 7.87 6.10
N SER A 357 13.70 7.99 6.41
CA SER A 357 13.21 9.11 7.22
C SER A 357 13.77 9.11 8.64
N ASP A 358 13.69 10.25 9.32
CA ASP A 358 13.99 10.37 10.76
C ASP A 358 15.39 9.88 11.15
N ASN A 359 16.35 10.07 10.23
CA ASN A 359 17.76 9.76 10.41
C ASN A 359 18.56 11.08 10.62
N ARG A 360 19.89 11.01 10.52
CA ARG A 360 20.80 12.15 10.72
C ARG A 360 21.49 12.62 9.43
N ILE A 361 20.95 12.23 8.27
CA ILE A 361 21.56 12.45 6.95
C ILE A 361 21.71 13.94 6.69
N THR A 362 22.91 14.38 6.32
CA THR A 362 23.22 15.79 6.03
C THR A 362 23.29 16.11 4.54
N GLU A 363 23.58 15.13 3.69
CA GLU A 363 23.78 15.26 2.24
C GLU A 363 23.28 13.99 1.52
N ILE A 364 22.86 14.13 0.26
CA ILE A 364 22.37 13.01 -0.58
C ILE A 364 23.48 12.64 -1.59
N TRP A 365 23.61 11.36 -1.98
CA TRP A 365 24.54 11.00 -3.05
C TRP A 365 24.19 11.71 -4.37
N MET A 366 25.23 12.12 -5.11
CA MET A 366 25.08 12.83 -6.38
C MET A 366 24.55 11.96 -7.54
N ASN A 367 24.63 10.63 -7.42
CA ASN A 367 24.27 9.68 -8.48
C ASN A 367 23.53 8.43 -7.94
N LEU A 368 22.20 8.41 -8.08
CA LEU A 368 21.37 7.28 -7.71
C LEU A 368 21.33 6.19 -8.79
N ASN A 369 21.78 6.46 -10.03
CA ASN A 369 21.74 5.48 -11.12
C ASN A 369 22.71 4.31 -10.89
N GLU A 370 23.85 4.54 -10.26
CA GLU A 370 24.84 3.50 -9.97
C GLU A 370 24.48 2.72 -8.70
N ASN A 371 24.11 3.43 -7.63
CA ASN A 371 23.85 2.84 -6.33
C ASN A 371 22.47 2.17 -6.25
N THR A 372 21.43 2.77 -6.84
CA THR A 372 20.01 2.38 -6.67
C THR A 372 19.23 2.41 -8.00
N PRO A 373 19.67 1.71 -9.06
CA PRO A 373 19.14 1.86 -10.43
C PRO A 373 17.64 1.60 -10.60
N LYS A 374 16.99 0.84 -9.71
CA LYS A 374 15.55 0.50 -9.80
C LYS A 374 14.64 1.31 -8.87
N LEU A 375 15.21 2.25 -8.10
CA LEU A 375 14.51 2.99 -7.06
C LEU A 375 13.38 3.84 -7.66
N ARG A 376 12.18 3.75 -7.09
CA ARG A 376 10.99 4.52 -7.51
C ARG A 376 10.49 5.45 -6.42
N TYR A 377 10.58 5.03 -5.16
CA TYR A 377 10.15 5.79 -4.00
C TYR A 377 11.34 5.98 -3.06
N LEU A 378 11.64 7.23 -2.71
CA LEU A 378 12.73 7.59 -1.81
C LEU A 378 12.19 8.54 -0.73
N ASN A 379 12.12 8.07 0.51
CA ASN A 379 11.76 8.91 1.65
C ASN A 379 13.02 9.32 2.43
N LEU A 380 13.33 10.61 2.40
CA LEU A 380 14.43 11.27 3.12
C LEU A 380 13.91 12.35 4.07
N SER A 381 12.62 12.32 4.43
CA SER A 381 11.99 13.29 5.34
C SER A 381 12.62 13.26 6.75
N ARG A 382 12.45 14.36 7.49
CA ARG A 382 12.88 14.50 8.92
C ARG A 382 14.37 14.25 9.16
N ASN A 383 15.22 14.50 8.16
CA ASN A 383 16.68 14.45 8.23
C ASN A 383 17.29 15.85 8.51
N ASN A 384 18.58 16.07 8.24
CA ASN A 384 19.34 17.30 8.51
C ASN A 384 20.03 17.85 7.23
N ILE A 385 19.35 17.69 6.09
CA ILE A 385 19.82 18.08 4.75
C ILE A 385 19.66 19.60 4.61
N LYS A 386 20.73 20.35 4.91
CA LYS A 386 20.68 21.83 4.91
C LYS A 386 20.69 22.44 3.50
N HIS A 387 21.36 21.78 2.57
CA HIS A 387 21.54 22.21 1.19
C HIS A 387 21.25 21.05 0.25
N LEU A 388 20.38 21.25 -0.73
CA LEU A 388 20.01 20.22 -1.70
C LEU A 388 20.80 20.42 -3.00
N GLY A 389 21.85 19.63 -3.21
CA GLY A 389 22.63 19.59 -4.45
C GLY A 389 22.01 18.67 -5.51
N LYS A 390 22.71 18.51 -6.63
CA LYS A 390 22.31 17.64 -7.76
C LYS A 390 22.04 16.17 -7.39
N ILE A 391 20.83 15.71 -7.69
CA ILE A 391 20.38 14.30 -7.64
C ILE A 391 20.24 13.77 -9.08
N THR A 392 21.13 12.89 -9.51
CA THR A 392 21.01 12.24 -10.84
C THR A 392 20.27 10.91 -10.73
N SER A 393 19.08 10.75 -11.35
CA SER A 393 18.29 9.49 -11.28
C SER A 393 17.30 9.29 -12.43
N LYS A 394 17.41 8.17 -13.16
CA LYS A 394 16.51 7.81 -14.26
C LYS A 394 15.23 7.09 -13.84
N SER A 395 15.17 6.53 -12.63
CA SER A 395 14.11 5.60 -12.19
C SER A 395 13.18 6.17 -11.10
N VAL A 396 13.64 7.14 -10.32
CA VAL A 396 12.90 7.67 -9.18
C VAL A 396 11.66 8.47 -9.63
N VAL A 397 10.52 8.17 -9.01
CA VAL A 397 9.19 8.73 -9.32
C VAL A 397 8.70 9.68 -8.22
N ARG A 398 8.95 9.36 -6.94
CA ARG A 398 8.67 10.26 -5.80
C ARG A 398 9.91 10.40 -4.92
N ILE A 399 10.21 11.64 -4.55
CA ILE A 399 11.18 12.00 -3.52
C ILE A 399 10.44 12.75 -2.41
N ASP A 400 10.58 12.29 -1.17
CA ASP A 400 10.11 13.00 0.02
C ASP A 400 11.30 13.60 0.78
N LEU A 401 11.32 14.92 0.91
CA LEU A 401 12.33 15.70 1.63
C LEU A 401 11.67 16.60 2.69
N SER A 402 10.43 16.28 3.09
CA SER A 402 9.69 17.08 4.07
C SER A 402 10.40 17.15 5.42
N HIS A 403 10.36 18.30 6.07
CA HIS A 403 10.94 18.59 7.39
C HIS A 403 12.47 18.37 7.53
N SER A 404 13.22 18.13 6.46
CA SER A 404 14.66 17.81 6.51
C SER A 404 15.62 18.99 6.70
N GLY A 405 15.11 20.19 6.92
CA GLY A 405 15.90 21.38 7.27
C GLY A 405 16.48 22.17 6.08
N ILE A 406 16.06 21.88 4.85
CA ILE A 406 16.62 22.46 3.62
C ILE A 406 16.43 23.99 3.60
N ALA A 407 17.54 24.73 3.55
CA ALA A 407 17.58 26.18 3.48
C ALA A 407 17.82 26.71 2.05
N SER A 408 18.46 25.91 1.19
CA SER A 408 18.69 26.24 -0.22
C SER A 408 18.68 25.00 -1.11
N ILE A 409 18.25 25.16 -2.36
CA ILE A 409 18.27 24.13 -3.40
C ILE A 409 19.13 24.64 -4.55
N GLU A 410 20.02 23.80 -5.08
CA GLU A 410 20.84 24.10 -6.26
C GLU A 410 19.95 24.17 -7.51
N VAL A 411 20.24 25.09 -8.43
CA VAL A 411 19.49 25.19 -9.70
C VAL A 411 19.53 23.90 -10.51
N THR A 412 20.61 23.12 -10.39
CA THR A 412 20.78 21.82 -11.07
C THR A 412 20.18 20.62 -10.32
N ALA A 413 19.53 20.84 -9.15
CA ALA A 413 19.20 19.80 -8.17
C ALA A 413 18.46 18.59 -8.74
N PHE A 414 17.59 18.79 -9.73
CA PHE A 414 16.78 17.74 -10.37
C PHE A 414 17.10 17.57 -11.88
N GLU A 415 18.24 18.07 -12.36
CA GLU A 415 18.69 17.81 -13.73
C GLU A 415 18.92 16.30 -13.96
N ASN A 416 18.38 15.78 -15.07
CA ASN A 416 18.38 14.35 -15.42
C ASN A 416 17.54 13.46 -14.47
N THR A 417 16.47 13.99 -13.85
CA THR A 417 15.47 13.20 -13.11
C THR A 417 14.29 12.76 -13.98
N GLU A 418 14.58 11.94 -15.00
CA GLU A 418 13.68 11.67 -16.15
C GLU A 418 12.24 11.26 -15.78
N ASN A 419 12.06 10.47 -14.72
CA ASN A 419 10.75 9.92 -14.32
C ASN A 419 10.13 10.57 -13.06
N LEU A 420 10.68 11.69 -12.57
CA LEU A 420 10.28 12.31 -11.31
C LEU A 420 8.91 13.01 -11.42
N MET A 421 7.89 12.43 -10.77
CA MET A 421 6.51 12.92 -10.78
C MET A 421 6.13 13.66 -9.49
N THR A 422 6.75 13.34 -8.35
CA THR A 422 6.39 13.96 -7.06
C THR A 422 7.61 14.39 -6.25
N VAL A 423 7.60 15.64 -5.77
CA VAL A 423 8.61 16.20 -4.86
C VAL A 423 7.91 16.83 -3.65
N ASP A 424 8.19 16.31 -2.46
CA ASP A 424 7.72 16.89 -1.20
C ASP A 424 8.84 17.68 -0.51
N LEU A 425 8.62 18.97 -0.27
CA LEU A 425 9.54 19.88 0.41
C LEU A 425 8.87 20.59 1.60
N VAL A 426 7.76 20.08 2.12
CA VAL A 426 6.97 20.70 3.19
C VAL A 426 7.80 20.92 4.46
N GLY A 427 7.60 22.05 5.14
CA GLY A 427 8.12 22.28 6.51
C GLY A 427 9.64 22.44 6.63
N ASN A 428 10.33 22.72 5.52
CA ASN A 428 11.78 22.99 5.47
C ASN A 428 12.12 24.42 5.95
N LYS A 429 13.23 25.00 5.45
CA LYS A 429 13.75 26.34 5.80
C LYS A 429 13.90 27.26 4.58
N LEU A 430 13.22 26.95 3.48
CA LEU A 430 13.27 27.72 2.24
C LEU A 430 12.65 29.11 2.46
N THR A 431 13.44 30.16 2.21
CA THR A 431 12.96 31.55 2.23
C THR A 431 12.64 32.05 0.82
N SER A 432 13.34 31.54 -0.17
CA SER A 432 13.12 31.73 -1.62
C SER A 432 13.44 30.43 -2.35
N LEU A 433 13.04 30.37 -3.62
CA LEU A 433 13.26 29.27 -4.55
C LEU A 433 13.73 29.89 -5.88
N ASP A 434 14.40 29.12 -6.73
CA ASP A 434 14.65 29.50 -8.12
C ASP A 434 13.74 28.66 -9.02
N PHE A 435 12.98 29.30 -9.90
CA PHE A 435 12.03 28.58 -10.77
C PHE A 435 12.71 27.56 -11.69
N ARG A 436 14.00 27.77 -11.99
CA ARG A 436 14.82 26.91 -12.85
C ARG A 436 15.04 25.51 -12.27
N VAL A 437 14.97 25.35 -10.95
CA VAL A 437 15.10 24.08 -10.21
C VAL A 437 14.18 22.98 -10.75
N PHE A 438 12.97 23.35 -11.18
CA PHE A 438 11.95 22.43 -11.69
C PHE A 438 11.69 22.55 -13.19
N LYS A 439 12.37 23.48 -13.88
CA LYS A 439 12.06 23.85 -15.27
C LYS A 439 12.29 22.72 -16.27
N GLU A 440 13.33 21.91 -16.05
CA GLU A 440 13.66 20.80 -16.93
C GLU A 440 12.96 19.48 -16.51
N VAL A 441 12.25 19.47 -15.36
CA VAL A 441 11.53 18.31 -14.80
C VAL A 441 10.12 18.22 -15.38
N ASN A 442 10.03 18.02 -16.70
CA ASN A 442 8.79 18.01 -17.48
C ASN A 442 7.79 16.89 -17.09
N THR A 443 8.20 15.95 -16.24
CA THR A 443 7.38 14.84 -15.73
C THR A 443 6.73 15.12 -14.37
N LEU A 444 7.03 16.26 -13.73
CA LEU A 444 6.53 16.65 -12.41
C LEU A 444 5.00 16.90 -12.43
N LYS A 445 4.30 16.33 -11.45
CA LYS A 445 2.84 16.39 -11.27
C LYS A 445 2.43 16.91 -9.92
N ASP A 446 3.19 16.60 -8.88
CA ASP A 446 2.89 16.95 -7.49
C ASP A 446 4.11 17.59 -6.83
N LEU A 447 4.00 18.86 -6.47
CA LEU A 447 5.00 19.63 -5.74
C LEU A 447 4.36 20.23 -4.48
N PHE A 448 4.97 19.98 -3.33
CA PHE A 448 4.50 20.46 -2.03
C PHE A 448 5.55 21.38 -1.38
N LEU A 449 5.17 22.61 -1.02
CA LEU A 449 6.06 23.69 -0.59
C LEU A 449 5.61 24.44 0.68
N SER A 450 4.48 24.05 1.28
CA SER A 450 3.92 24.66 2.49
C SER A 450 4.81 24.49 3.73
N GLY A 451 4.51 25.23 4.80
CA GLY A 451 5.29 25.19 6.06
C GLY A 451 6.70 25.79 6.00
N ASN A 452 7.16 26.26 4.84
CA ASN A 452 8.44 26.96 4.66
C ASN A 452 8.34 28.46 5.00
N PRO A 453 9.42 29.11 5.49
CA PRO A 453 9.43 30.52 5.89
C PRO A 453 9.54 31.50 4.69
N TRP A 454 8.57 31.45 3.77
CA TRP A 454 8.61 32.19 2.50
C TRP A 454 8.70 33.72 2.64
N SER A 455 9.64 34.30 1.89
CA SER A 455 10.05 35.70 1.90
C SER A 455 9.34 36.49 0.79
N CYS A 456 8.01 36.58 0.85
CA CYS A 456 7.14 37.15 -0.18
C CYS A 456 7.31 38.67 -0.41
N HIS A 457 8.43 39.08 -0.98
CA HIS A 457 8.66 40.46 -1.39
C HIS A 457 8.08 40.66 -2.80
N CYS A 458 6.81 41.07 -2.88
CA CYS A 458 6.02 41.18 -4.12
C CYS A 458 6.66 42.07 -5.22
N GLN A 459 7.60 42.93 -4.85
CA GLN A 459 8.36 43.80 -5.74
C GLN A 459 9.66 43.17 -6.27
N SER A 460 10.15 42.07 -5.66
CA SER A 460 11.28 41.33 -6.22
C SER A 460 10.90 40.64 -7.52
N GLN A 461 11.81 40.70 -8.49
CA GLN A 461 11.71 39.96 -9.74
C GLN A 461 11.75 38.44 -9.50
N GLU A 462 12.53 37.97 -8.53
CA GLU A 462 12.71 36.55 -8.22
C GLU A 462 11.38 35.93 -7.76
N PHE A 463 10.69 36.59 -6.82
CA PHE A 463 9.40 36.11 -6.31
C PHE A 463 8.29 36.21 -7.36
N LYS A 464 8.34 37.22 -8.23
CA LYS A 464 7.44 37.34 -9.40
C LYS A 464 7.61 36.18 -10.39
N GLU A 465 8.86 35.83 -10.74
CA GLU A 465 9.17 34.75 -11.67
C GLU A 465 8.77 33.39 -11.10
N VAL A 466 9.09 33.11 -9.83
CA VAL A 466 8.69 31.87 -9.12
C VAL A 466 7.16 31.75 -9.03
N PHE A 467 6.45 32.82 -8.69
CA PHE A 467 5.00 32.79 -8.64
C PHE A 467 4.39 32.58 -10.05
N HIS A 468 4.90 33.28 -11.07
CA HIS A 468 4.41 33.15 -12.43
C HIS A 468 4.60 31.72 -12.95
N TYR A 469 5.79 31.14 -12.78
CA TYR A 469 6.07 29.77 -13.15
C TYR A 469 5.14 28.78 -12.44
N LEU A 470 5.18 28.74 -11.10
CA LEU A 470 4.49 27.72 -10.30
C LEU A 470 2.95 27.84 -10.29
N VAL A 471 2.40 29.04 -10.48
CA VAL A 471 0.94 29.30 -10.33
C VAL A 471 0.25 29.59 -11.66
N ILE A 472 0.99 30.02 -12.71
CA ILE A 472 0.41 30.46 -14.00
C ILE A 472 0.92 29.59 -15.18
N GLU A 473 2.19 29.17 -15.20
CA GLU A 473 2.73 28.35 -16.30
C GLU A 473 2.51 26.85 -16.10
N ILE A 474 2.65 26.32 -14.88
CA ILE A 474 2.37 24.92 -14.54
C ILE A 474 1.19 24.75 -13.54
N PRO A 475 0.00 25.29 -13.85
CA PRO A 475 -1.15 25.26 -12.94
C PRO A 475 -1.62 23.84 -12.67
N GLY A 476 -1.72 23.48 -11.39
CA GLY A 476 -2.10 22.15 -10.93
C GLY A 476 -0.93 21.28 -10.44
N VAL A 477 0.33 21.67 -10.69
CA VAL A 477 1.50 20.95 -10.16
C VAL A 477 1.70 21.23 -8.66
N LEU A 478 1.37 22.43 -8.17
CA LEU A 478 1.38 22.74 -6.74
C LEU A 478 0.18 22.09 -6.03
N GLY A 479 0.43 21.00 -5.30
CA GLY A 479 -0.60 20.28 -4.54
C GLY A 479 -1.12 21.05 -3.32
N ASP A 480 -0.29 21.92 -2.73
CA ASP A 480 -0.60 22.69 -1.51
C ASP A 480 -0.66 24.23 -1.71
N VAL A 481 -0.97 24.67 -2.94
CA VAL A 481 -1.00 26.10 -3.34
C VAL A 481 -1.81 27.03 -2.42
N GLN A 482 -2.84 26.52 -1.73
CA GLN A 482 -3.66 27.30 -0.80
C GLN A 482 -2.98 27.54 0.56
N ASP A 483 -2.03 26.68 0.94
CA ASP A 483 -1.31 26.74 2.22
C ASP A 483 0.10 27.34 2.12
N LEU A 484 0.49 27.79 0.92
CA LEU A 484 1.67 28.62 0.69
C LEU A 484 1.47 30.00 1.33
N LYS A 485 1.97 30.16 2.55
CA LYS A 485 1.86 31.36 3.38
C LYS A 485 3.19 32.12 3.47
N CYS A 486 3.10 33.42 3.64
CA CYS A 486 4.22 34.36 3.70
C CYS A 486 4.66 34.58 5.15
N HIS A 487 5.94 34.38 5.45
CA HIS A 487 6.42 34.27 6.84
C HIS A 487 6.14 35.50 7.72
N LYS A 488 6.19 36.72 7.15
CA LYS A 488 5.97 37.98 7.87
C LYS A 488 4.49 38.31 8.12
N THR A 489 3.59 37.92 7.22
CA THR A 489 2.16 38.31 7.26
C THR A 489 1.24 37.17 7.67
N ASN A 490 1.69 35.90 7.54
CA ASN A 490 0.89 34.69 7.66
C ASN A 490 -0.29 34.59 6.65
N GLU A 491 -0.35 35.50 5.68
CA GLU A 491 -1.29 35.48 4.58
C GLU A 491 -0.80 34.55 3.46
N THR A 492 -1.71 34.09 2.58
CA THR A 492 -1.32 33.29 1.41
C THR A 492 -0.51 34.13 0.41
N TRP A 493 0.33 33.48 -0.39
CA TRP A 493 1.08 34.12 -1.49
C TRP A 493 0.16 34.94 -2.41
N LYS A 494 -0.99 34.35 -2.77
CA LYS A 494 -1.98 34.96 -3.66
C LYS A 494 -2.53 36.26 -3.08
N ASN A 495 -2.91 36.27 -1.80
CA ASN A 495 -3.47 37.45 -1.16
C ASN A 495 -2.39 38.53 -0.98
N SER A 496 -1.22 38.15 -0.45
CA SER A 496 -0.13 39.05 -0.07
C SER A 496 0.34 39.96 -1.21
N CYS A 497 0.30 39.49 -2.46
CA CYS A 497 0.80 40.23 -3.63
C CYS A 497 -0.30 40.66 -4.62
N GLN A 498 -1.58 40.45 -4.30
CA GLN A 498 -2.68 40.71 -5.24
C GLN A 498 -2.76 42.18 -5.69
N ASP A 499 -2.59 43.13 -4.76
CA ASP A 499 -2.76 44.56 -5.03
C ASP A 499 -1.53 45.23 -5.67
N ASP A 500 -0.32 44.69 -5.47
CA ASP A 500 0.90 45.20 -6.12
C ASP A 500 0.90 44.83 -7.61
N TRP A 501 0.68 43.55 -7.94
CA TRP A 501 0.68 43.10 -9.33
C TRP A 501 -0.54 43.60 -10.11
N ARG A 502 -1.68 43.81 -9.45
CA ARG A 502 -2.85 44.47 -10.06
C ARG A 502 -2.55 45.93 -10.40
N ARG A 503 -1.90 46.69 -9.51
CA ARG A 503 -1.48 48.08 -9.78
C ARG A 503 -0.51 48.17 -10.95
N GLU A 504 0.48 47.27 -11.03
CA GLU A 504 1.41 47.27 -12.17
C GLU A 504 0.70 46.99 -13.52
N LYS A 505 -0.30 46.08 -13.53
CA LYS A 505 -1.06 45.73 -14.74
C LYS A 505 -1.94 46.88 -15.22
N GLU A 506 -2.62 47.61 -14.32
CA GLU A 506 -3.40 48.80 -14.70
C GLU A 506 -2.51 50.00 -15.07
N TRP A 507 -1.35 50.17 -14.42
CA TRP A 507 -0.35 51.16 -14.82
C TRP A 507 0.14 50.93 -16.26
N ARG A 508 0.51 49.69 -16.61
CA ARG A 508 0.93 49.37 -17.99
C ARG A 508 -0.16 49.67 -19.03
N LYS A 509 -1.44 49.36 -18.75
CA LYS A 509 -2.56 49.76 -19.63
C LYS A 509 -2.68 51.27 -19.75
N THR A 510 -2.53 52.01 -18.65
CA THR A 510 -2.64 53.47 -18.61
C THR A 510 -1.54 54.11 -19.45
N VAL A 511 -0.29 53.67 -19.29
CA VAL A 511 0.85 54.13 -20.11
C VAL A 511 0.63 53.81 -21.59
N TYR A 512 0.18 52.59 -21.92
CA TYR A 512 -0.10 52.20 -23.31
C TYR A 512 -1.24 53.03 -23.93
N SER A 513 -2.30 53.31 -23.17
CA SER A 513 -3.39 54.19 -23.60
C SER A 513 -2.91 55.62 -23.84
N LEU A 514 -2.02 56.13 -22.99
CA LEU A 514 -1.41 57.46 -23.14
C LEU A 514 -0.45 57.54 -24.35
N THR A 515 0.37 56.52 -24.61
CA THR A 515 1.28 56.53 -25.78
C THR A 515 0.51 56.40 -27.09
N VAL A 516 -0.54 55.57 -27.15
CA VAL A 516 -1.46 55.51 -28.31
C VAL A 516 -2.19 56.83 -28.51
N SER A 517 -2.69 57.45 -27.43
CA SER A 517 -3.36 58.76 -27.51
C SER A 517 -2.41 59.87 -28.00
N LEU A 518 -1.16 59.86 -27.55
CA LEU A 518 -0.13 60.80 -28.00
C LEU A 518 0.20 60.60 -29.49
N ALA A 519 0.32 59.35 -29.95
CA ALA A 519 0.56 59.04 -31.36
C ALA A 519 -0.60 59.52 -32.25
N ILE A 520 -1.86 59.29 -31.83
CA ILE A 520 -3.05 59.80 -32.53
C ILE A 520 -3.04 61.34 -32.55
N ALA A 521 -2.71 62.00 -31.43
CA ALA A 521 -2.61 63.46 -31.39
C ALA A 521 -1.55 64.02 -32.34
N VAL A 522 -0.37 63.38 -32.45
CA VAL A 522 0.67 63.75 -33.43
C VAL A 522 0.17 63.56 -34.87
N ILE A 523 -0.49 62.44 -35.18
CA ILE A 523 -1.09 62.20 -36.50
C ILE A 523 -2.13 63.28 -36.84
N VAL A 524 -3.00 63.65 -35.89
CA VAL A 524 -4.00 64.71 -36.08
C VAL A 524 -3.33 66.08 -36.28
N VAL A 525 -2.26 66.41 -35.55
CA VAL A 525 -1.48 67.65 -35.77
C VAL A 525 -0.84 67.66 -37.16
N VAL A 526 -0.27 66.55 -37.62
CA VAL A 526 0.29 66.42 -38.98
C VAL A 526 -0.79 66.60 -40.05
N ILE A 527 -1.97 65.98 -39.88
CA ILE A 527 -3.13 66.15 -40.77
C ILE A 527 -3.59 67.62 -40.78
N ILE A 528 -3.70 68.27 -39.62
CA ILE A 528 -4.05 69.70 -39.53
C ILE A 528 -3.01 70.58 -40.23
N PHE A 529 -1.71 70.24 -40.14
CA PHE A 529 -0.65 70.96 -40.84
C PHE A 529 -0.78 70.82 -42.36
N ILE A 530 -1.03 69.60 -42.85
CA ILE A 530 -1.30 69.31 -44.28
C ILE A 530 -2.57 70.03 -44.76
N CYS A 531 -3.64 70.02 -43.97
CA CYS A 531 -4.89 70.71 -44.30
C CYS A 531 -4.77 72.24 -44.28
N LYS A 532 -3.95 72.82 -43.38
CA LYS A 532 -3.60 74.24 -43.43
C LYS A 532 -2.75 74.57 -44.65
N TYR A 533 -1.77 73.74 -44.99
CA TYR A 533 -0.93 73.93 -46.18
C TYR A 533 -1.74 73.85 -47.49
N LYS A 534 -2.87 73.13 -47.49
CA LYS A 534 -3.85 73.08 -48.59
C LYS A 534 -4.95 74.17 -48.56
N ARG A 535 -5.00 75.07 -47.58
CA ARG A 535 -6.03 76.13 -47.49
C ARG A 535 -5.46 77.54 -47.63
N LYS A 536 -5.34 77.98 -48.89
CA LYS A 536 -5.24 79.38 -49.33
C LYS A 536 -6.24 79.53 -50.50
N PRO A 537 -7.29 80.36 -50.41
CA PRO A 537 -8.34 80.42 -51.43
C PRO A 537 -8.10 81.51 -52.50
N GLU A 538 -8.65 81.25 -53.70
CA GLU A 538 -9.32 82.16 -54.69
C GLU A 538 -8.63 83.50 -55.07
N ASP A 539 -8.62 83.95 -56.34
CA ASP A 539 -9.73 84.09 -57.30
C ASP A 539 -9.63 83.16 -58.55
N GLY A 540 -10.70 82.81 -59.28
CA GLY A 540 -12.13 82.95 -59.00
C GLY A 540 -12.99 83.05 -60.29
N GLU A 541 -13.92 82.11 -60.55
CA GLU A 541 -15.10 82.32 -61.43
C GLU A 541 -16.10 81.13 -61.47
N SER A 542 -17.30 81.41 -61.99
CA SER A 542 -18.28 80.48 -62.60
C SER A 542 -19.15 79.53 -61.74
N GLN A 543 -20.31 80.09 -61.34
CA GLN A 543 -21.68 79.57 -61.48
C GLN A 543 -22.16 78.29 -60.73
N VAL A 544 -23.40 78.40 -60.24
CA VAL A 544 -24.23 77.30 -59.71
C VAL A 544 -25.43 77.09 -60.63
N ASN A 545 -25.67 75.84 -61.04
CA ASN A 545 -27.02 75.27 -61.14
C ASN A 545 -26.93 73.74 -61.24
N GLU A 546 -27.97 73.05 -60.76
CA GLU A 546 -28.07 71.59 -60.77
C GLU A 546 -28.61 71.09 -62.12
N GLY A 547 -28.08 69.99 -62.67
CA GLY A 547 -28.67 69.35 -63.84
C GLY A 547 -27.83 68.29 -64.58
N ALA A 548 -28.33 67.05 -64.56
CA ALA A 548 -28.21 66.01 -65.60
C ALA A 548 -26.87 65.29 -65.91
N GLU A 549 -27.00 63.96 -66.00
CA GLU A 549 -26.57 63.06 -67.10
C GLU A 549 -25.08 62.77 -67.44
N GLU A 550 -24.68 61.55 -67.04
CA GLU A 550 -24.20 60.45 -67.92
C GLU A 550 -22.76 60.39 -68.49
N ASN A 551 -22.30 59.13 -68.59
CA ASN A 551 -21.23 58.57 -69.43
C ASN A 551 -19.73 58.73 -69.08
N GLY A 552 -18.99 57.68 -69.46
CA GLY A 552 -17.55 57.46 -69.17
C GLY A 552 -17.34 56.35 -68.11
N ARG A 553 -17.12 55.06 -68.42
CA ARG A 553 -16.47 54.38 -69.56
C ARG A 553 -15.05 54.92 -69.84
N ARG A 554 -13.99 54.11 -69.92
CA ARG A 554 -13.78 52.67 -69.62
C ARG A 554 -12.26 52.39 -69.80
N LEU A 555 -11.71 51.35 -69.14
CA LEU A 555 -10.36 50.76 -69.40
C LEU A 555 -9.15 51.69 -69.09
N SER A 556 -7.91 51.22 -68.87
CA SER A 556 -7.38 49.88 -68.49
C SER A 556 -5.84 49.91 -68.25
N ASN A 557 -5.31 48.90 -67.55
CA ASN A 557 -3.99 48.25 -67.79
C ASN A 557 -2.68 49.07 -67.53
N HIS A 558 -1.54 48.46 -67.14
CA HIS A 558 -1.27 47.17 -66.46
C HIS A 558 0.15 47.16 -65.83
N GLN A 559 0.42 46.16 -64.97
CA GLN A 559 1.68 45.43 -64.71
C GLN A 559 3.05 46.08 -65.11
N HIS A 560 4.08 46.03 -64.24
CA HIS A 560 4.83 44.78 -64.03
C HIS A 560 5.56 44.64 -62.67
N SER A 561 5.95 43.40 -62.35
CA SER A 561 6.59 42.92 -61.11
C SER A 561 8.08 43.30 -61.00
N LEU A 562 8.83 43.01 -59.92
CA LEU A 562 9.14 41.75 -59.20
C LEU A 562 9.60 42.08 -57.73
N GLU A 563 9.63 41.22 -56.70
CA GLU A 563 9.32 39.78 -56.54
C GLU A 563 9.05 39.38 -55.05
N SER A 564 9.08 38.06 -54.75
CA SER A 564 9.50 37.32 -53.52
C SER A 564 9.27 37.90 -52.10
N LEU A 565 8.85 37.17 -51.05
CA LEU A 565 8.31 35.82 -50.66
C LEU A 565 7.73 36.05 -49.22
N GLN A 566 6.90 35.28 -48.51
CA GLN A 566 5.98 34.12 -48.62
C GLN A 566 5.20 34.09 -47.25
N ILE A 567 4.03 33.48 -47.03
CA ILE A 567 2.96 32.86 -47.84
C ILE A 567 1.64 32.94 -47.02
N THR A 568 0.46 32.70 -47.60
CA THR A 568 -0.83 32.59 -46.88
C THR A 568 -1.70 31.44 -47.40
N GLY A 569 -2.74 31.07 -46.64
CA GLY A 569 -3.80 30.14 -47.05
C GLY A 569 -5.05 30.31 -46.18
N ASP A 570 -6.13 30.78 -46.79
CA ASP A 570 -7.40 31.13 -46.13
C ASP A 570 -8.39 29.95 -46.08
N ILE A 571 -9.55 30.14 -45.41
CA ILE A 571 -10.86 29.62 -45.84
C ILE A 571 -12.00 30.42 -45.17
N GLU A 572 -13.14 30.53 -45.85
CA GLU A 572 -14.25 31.45 -45.54
C GLU A 572 -15.31 30.91 -44.53
N VAL A 573 -16.31 31.77 -44.26
CA VAL A 573 -17.36 31.63 -43.23
C VAL A 573 -18.74 31.47 -43.87
N LEU A 574 -19.63 30.64 -43.28
CA LEU A 574 -21.10 30.84 -43.20
C LEU A 574 -21.68 29.94 -42.06
N PRO A 575 -22.86 30.22 -41.45
CA PRO A 575 -23.06 29.89 -40.03
C PRO A 575 -24.28 29.04 -39.61
N SER A 576 -24.23 28.62 -38.34
CA SER A 576 -25.35 28.37 -37.38
C SER A 576 -26.13 27.04 -37.39
N ARG A 577 -26.06 26.32 -36.25
CA ARG A 577 -27.24 25.76 -35.54
C ARG A 577 -26.92 25.36 -34.08
N ASN A 578 -27.97 25.11 -33.30
CA ASN A 578 -27.94 25.10 -31.83
C ASN A 578 -27.45 23.80 -31.17
N SER A 579 -26.69 23.98 -30.09
CA SER A 579 -26.61 23.19 -28.85
C SER A 579 -27.22 21.77 -28.77
N THR A 580 -26.37 20.80 -28.44
CA THR A 580 -26.67 19.65 -27.56
C THR A 580 -25.47 19.41 -26.61
N PRO A 581 -25.67 19.03 -25.33
CA PRO A 581 -24.58 18.68 -24.43
C PRO A 581 -24.04 17.26 -24.71
N PRO A 582 -22.79 16.94 -24.29
CA PRO A 582 -22.22 15.59 -24.40
C PRO A 582 -22.93 14.59 -23.46
N PRO A 583 -22.85 13.27 -23.77
CA PRO A 583 -23.51 12.22 -22.98
C PRO A 583 -22.85 11.98 -21.61
N ASN A 584 -23.60 11.34 -20.70
CA ASN A 584 -23.09 11.00 -19.36
C ASN A 584 -22.21 9.73 -19.35
N TYR A 585 -21.63 9.46 -18.18
CA TYR A 585 -20.66 8.39 -17.93
C TYR A 585 -21.15 6.96 -18.29
N GLU A 586 -22.45 6.67 -18.14
CA GLU A 586 -22.99 5.32 -18.36
C GLU A 586 -23.02 4.94 -19.86
N ALA A 587 -23.14 5.92 -20.76
CA ALA A 587 -23.15 5.67 -22.20
C ALA A 587 -21.78 5.25 -22.76
N ALA A 588 -20.67 5.54 -22.05
CA ALA A 588 -19.32 5.22 -22.50
C ALA A 588 -18.94 3.73 -22.27
N LEU A 589 -19.63 3.04 -21.36
CA LEU A 589 -19.29 1.68 -20.92
C LEU A 589 -19.77 0.57 -21.86
N LEU A 590 -20.47 0.91 -22.96
CA LEU A 590 -21.07 -0.04 -23.91
C LEU A 590 -20.43 -0.04 -25.30
N LEU A 591 -19.28 0.63 -25.48
CA LEU A 591 -18.55 0.64 -26.75
C LEU A 591 -17.62 -0.59 -26.88
N PRO A 592 -17.54 -1.26 -28.06
CA PRO A 592 -16.65 -2.40 -28.26
C PRO A 592 -15.17 -2.03 -28.21
N LYS A 593 -14.34 -2.93 -27.65
CA LYS A 593 -12.88 -2.80 -27.71
C LYS A 593 -12.37 -3.12 -29.12
N LEU A 594 -11.50 -2.28 -29.66
CA LEU A 594 -10.73 -2.56 -30.87
C LEU A 594 -9.54 -3.47 -30.55
N THR A 595 -9.24 -4.38 -31.46
CA THR A 595 -8.06 -5.26 -31.46
C THR A 595 -7.07 -4.81 -32.52
N GLU A 596 -5.79 -4.68 -32.16
CA GLU A 596 -4.73 -4.37 -33.13
C GLU A 596 -4.31 -5.63 -33.89
N GLU A 597 -4.50 -5.64 -35.21
CA GLU A 597 -3.86 -6.62 -36.10
C GLU A 597 -2.56 -6.03 -36.67
N ARG A 598 -1.48 -6.83 -36.67
CA ARG A 598 -0.22 -6.49 -37.36
C ARG A 598 -0.30 -6.88 -38.83
N THR A 599 -0.18 -5.91 -39.73
CA THR A 599 0.11 -6.17 -41.15
C THR A 599 1.62 -6.24 -41.38
N GLU A 600 2.12 -7.40 -41.81
CA GLU A 600 3.49 -7.52 -42.33
C GLU A 600 3.60 -6.93 -43.74
N SER A 601 4.79 -6.42 -44.11
CA SER A 601 5.14 -6.15 -45.51
C SER A 601 6.56 -6.63 -45.82
N ARG A 602 6.67 -7.76 -46.53
CA ARG A 602 7.94 -8.24 -47.11
C ARG A 602 8.26 -7.50 -48.42
N ALA A 603 9.51 -7.10 -48.57
CA ALA A 603 10.17 -6.85 -49.86
C ALA A 603 11.62 -7.34 -49.76
N SER A 604 12.23 -7.76 -50.88
CA SER A 604 13.41 -8.65 -50.86
C SER A 604 14.41 -8.38 -51.98
N THR A 605 15.70 -8.40 -51.63
CA THR A 605 16.88 -8.76 -52.47
C THR A 605 18.00 -9.20 -51.51
N GLU A 606 18.40 -10.48 -51.45
CA GLU A 606 19.30 -11.18 -52.38
C GLU A 606 20.78 -10.73 -52.33
N THR A 607 21.64 -11.53 -51.68
CA THR A 607 22.93 -11.98 -52.23
C THR A 607 23.51 -13.16 -51.42
N VAL A 608 24.31 -14.00 -52.10
CA VAL A 608 24.72 -15.39 -51.77
C VAL A 608 25.98 -15.71 -52.64
N PRO A 609 26.88 -16.70 -52.39
CA PRO A 609 27.21 -17.53 -51.21
C PRO A 609 28.71 -17.44 -50.77
N SER A 610 29.11 -18.18 -49.73
CA SER A 610 30.32 -19.08 -49.70
C SER A 610 30.48 -19.70 -48.28
N SER A 611 30.20 -20.98 -48.05
CA SER A 611 31.19 -22.10 -47.96
C SER A 611 32.26 -21.95 -46.85
N SER A 612 32.63 -22.96 -46.06
CA SER A 612 32.18 -24.36 -45.92
C SER A 612 33.01 -25.07 -44.82
N ASN A 613 32.50 -26.19 -44.26
CA ASN A 613 33.27 -27.23 -43.55
C ASN A 613 33.95 -26.83 -42.21
N SER A 614 34.29 -27.74 -41.30
CA SER A 614 33.83 -29.13 -41.03
C SER A 614 34.29 -29.58 -39.62
N GLU A 615 33.59 -30.58 -39.07
CA GLU A 615 34.08 -31.72 -38.28
C GLU A 615 35.18 -31.58 -37.19
N SER A 616 34.86 -32.14 -36.02
CA SER A 616 35.74 -32.88 -35.07
C SER A 616 36.89 -32.11 -34.37
N GLU A 617 37.53 -32.61 -33.30
CA GLU A 617 37.45 -33.91 -32.60
C GLU A 617 37.80 -33.74 -31.10
N GLU A 618 37.32 -34.64 -30.24
CA GLU A 618 37.94 -34.95 -28.92
C GLU A 618 39.20 -35.84 -29.17
N PRO A 619 40.16 -36.08 -28.23
CA PRO A 619 39.87 -36.54 -26.85
C PRO A 619 40.98 -36.31 -25.77
N GLU A 620 40.83 -37.01 -24.62
CA GLU A 620 41.89 -37.45 -23.67
C GLU A 620 42.63 -36.38 -22.81
N GLN A 621 43.16 -36.65 -21.59
CA GLN A 621 43.21 -37.88 -20.75
C GLN A 621 43.42 -37.53 -19.24
N SER A 622 43.47 -38.57 -18.38
CA SER A 622 44.10 -38.70 -17.02
C SER A 622 43.76 -37.68 -15.90
N GLU A 623 43.13 -38.10 -14.78
CA GLU A 623 43.67 -38.87 -13.63
C GLU A 623 44.65 -38.12 -12.70
N HIS A 624 44.26 -37.91 -11.43
CA HIS A 624 44.97 -38.49 -10.26
C HIS A 624 44.11 -38.39 -8.97
N SER A 625 44.50 -39.12 -7.91
CA SER A 625 43.69 -39.41 -6.72
C SER A 625 44.40 -39.13 -5.39
N SER A 626 43.63 -39.18 -4.27
CA SER A 626 44.12 -39.22 -2.86
C SER A 626 44.92 -37.99 -2.39
N THR A 627 45.06 -37.67 -1.10
CA THR A 627 44.61 -38.23 0.20
C THR A 627 44.13 -37.04 1.07
N GLU A 628 43.61 -37.14 2.30
CA GLU A 628 43.71 -38.15 3.38
C GLU A 628 42.42 -38.17 4.22
#